data_AF-A0A7N0RJM0-F1
#
_entry.id   AF-A0A7N0RJM0-F1
#
_cell.length_a   1.000
_cell.length_b   1.000
_cell.length_c   1.000
_cell.angle_alpha   90.00
_cell.angle_beta   90.00
_cell.angle_gamma   90.00
#
_symmetry.space_group_name_H-M   'P 1'
#
loop_
_entity.id
_entity.type
_entity.pdbx_description
1 polymer ?
#
loop_
_entity_poly.entity_id
_entity_poly.type
_entity_poly.pdbx_seq_one_letter_code
_entity_poly.pdbx_strand_id
1 'polypeptide(L)'
;MASKLSLHLASRLILSKSNSSFSSLRHRPPISTFSHFKSSWPLSSAVATIPVIPHNSTVDISSLRFFSTSRRPAKPTKVDIGARARQMQTRRLWTYALAFSGIAVFVTIVLNQFQDQLVFYVTPTDALEKYTSNPTKNRFRLGGLVLEGSVVYPESSPEMEFVVTDLITDVLVKYQGSLPDLFREGHSVVVEGFIKPMTGEIRKEESAKKVSEKARTLDCYFSASDVLAKHDEKYMPQEVAQAIEKNKTKLAEAAAAVAAEGEAATVPPN
;
A
#
# COMPACT_ATOMS: atom_id res chain seq x y z
N MET A 1 18.29 -59.14 13.94
CA MET A 1 17.24 -59.77 14.79
C MET A 1 16.35 -58.64 15.31
N ALA A 2 15.05 -58.63 15.01
CA ALA A 2 13.97 -59.08 15.90
C ALA A 2 13.81 -58.19 17.18
N SER A 3 12.63 -57.67 17.55
CA SER A 3 11.29 -57.78 16.94
C SER A 3 10.24 -56.84 17.57
N LYS A 4 9.17 -56.51 16.82
CA LYS A 4 7.77 -56.19 17.25
C LYS A 4 7.56 -55.03 18.26
N LEU A 5 6.79 -53.98 17.94
CA LEU A 5 5.32 -53.92 17.80
C LEU A 5 4.51 -54.29 19.07
N SER A 6 3.94 -53.27 19.71
CA SER A 6 2.56 -53.30 20.24
C SER A 6 2.00 -51.88 20.40
N LEU A 7 0.68 -51.74 20.29
CA LEU A 7 -0.10 -50.53 20.55
C LEU A 7 -0.91 -50.75 21.82
N HIS A 8 -1.17 -49.71 22.62
CA HIS A 8 -2.48 -49.52 23.26
C HIS A 8 -2.66 -48.06 23.69
N LEU A 9 -3.80 -47.46 23.34
CA LEU A 9 -4.18 -46.08 23.71
C LEU A 9 -5.69 -46.08 23.98
N ALA A 10 -6.11 -45.99 25.25
CA ALA A 10 -7.53 -46.11 25.62
C ALA A 10 -7.89 -45.48 26.99
N SER A 11 -8.25 -44.19 26.98
CA SER A 11 -9.14 -43.54 27.97
C SER A 11 -9.67 -42.24 27.33
N ARG A 12 -10.95 -42.15 26.97
CA ARG A 12 -12.10 -41.84 27.85
C ARG A 12 -11.86 -40.62 28.75
N LEU A 13 -12.39 -39.47 28.32
CA LEU A 13 -12.81 -38.38 29.21
C LEU A 13 -14.28 -38.04 28.93
N ILE A 14 -15.02 -37.78 30.00
CA ILE A 14 -16.45 -37.42 29.99
C ILE A 14 -16.60 -36.20 30.90
N LEU A 15 -17.00 -35.06 30.33
CA LEU A 15 -17.49 -33.87 31.04
C LEU A 15 -18.21 -33.00 29.98
N SER A 16 -19.49 -32.61 30.07
CA SER A 16 -20.44 -32.35 31.16
C SER A 16 -20.42 -30.92 31.72
N LYS A 17 -21.01 -30.00 30.96
CA LYS A 17 -21.71 -28.75 31.36
C LYS A 17 -22.51 -28.30 30.11
N SER A 18 -23.83 -28.14 30.08
CA SER A 18 -24.84 -27.62 31.03
C SER A 18 -24.91 -26.08 31.07
N ASN A 19 -25.98 -25.59 30.42
CA ASN A 19 -26.75 -24.36 30.61
C ASN A 19 -26.06 -23.06 31.11
N SER A 20 -26.20 -22.01 30.29
CA SER A 20 -27.01 -20.84 30.70
C SER A 20 -27.64 -20.14 29.49
N SER A 21 -28.95 -19.90 29.55
CA SER A 21 -29.70 -19.10 28.58
C SER A 21 -29.55 -17.59 28.88
N PHE A 22 -29.53 -16.75 27.85
CA PHE A 22 -29.92 -15.34 27.99
C PHE A 22 -30.95 -14.94 26.94
N SER A 23 -31.90 -14.10 27.36
CA SER A 23 -33.18 -13.91 26.69
C SER A 23 -33.23 -12.69 25.78
N SER A 24 -33.86 -12.86 24.62
CA SER A 24 -34.38 -11.76 23.80
C SER A 24 -35.38 -10.90 24.57
N LEU A 25 -35.29 -9.58 24.43
CA LEU A 25 -36.44 -8.67 24.44
C LEU A 25 -36.12 -7.32 23.77
N ARG A 26 -37.06 -6.84 22.92
CA ARG A 26 -37.37 -5.42 22.55
C ARG A 26 -36.19 -4.46 22.28
N HIS A 27 -36.12 -3.79 21.12
CA HIS A 27 -37.07 -2.69 20.82
C HIS A 27 -37.23 -2.37 19.30
N ARG A 28 -38.42 -1.85 18.96
CA ARG A 28 -38.76 -1.06 17.76
C ARG A 28 -38.72 0.44 18.16
N PRO A 29 -38.52 1.41 17.23
CA PRO A 29 -39.67 2.05 16.56
C PRO A 29 -39.35 2.42 15.05
N PRO A 30 -39.83 3.50 14.36
CA PRO A 30 -40.52 3.29 13.08
C PRO A 30 -40.09 4.15 11.85
N ILE A 31 -40.33 3.58 10.67
CA ILE A 31 -40.89 4.17 9.42
C ILE A 31 -40.84 5.71 9.25
N SER A 32 -40.09 6.20 8.24
CA SER A 32 -40.67 6.99 7.11
C SER A 32 -39.70 7.23 5.93
N THR A 33 -40.25 7.15 4.71
CA THR A 33 -39.90 7.82 3.43
C THR A 33 -38.46 8.26 3.12
N PHE A 34 -37.88 7.68 2.06
CA PHE A 34 -37.73 8.41 0.77
C PHE A 34 -37.69 7.42 -0.43
N SER A 35 -37.79 7.92 -1.67
CA SER A 35 -38.10 7.13 -2.88
C SER A 35 -37.01 7.15 -3.98
N HIS A 36 -37.20 6.29 -5.00
CA HIS A 36 -36.38 6.11 -6.21
C HIS A 36 -35.04 5.36 -5.98
N PHE A 37 -34.46 4.62 -6.93
CA PHE A 37 -34.68 4.53 -8.40
C PHE A 37 -34.95 3.10 -8.91
N LYS A 38 -35.31 2.96 -10.21
CA LYS A 38 -35.63 1.67 -10.88
C LYS A 38 -34.42 1.00 -11.57
N SER A 39 -34.31 -0.32 -11.42
CA SER A 39 -34.21 -1.32 -12.52
C SER A 39 -34.08 -2.75 -11.92
N SER A 40 -34.77 -3.83 -12.29
CA SER A 40 -35.50 -4.32 -13.49
C SER A 40 -34.72 -5.25 -14.41
N TRP A 41 -34.84 -6.58 -14.20
CA TRP A 41 -35.17 -7.56 -15.25
C TRP A 41 -35.60 -8.94 -14.67
N PRO A 42 -36.29 -9.81 -15.44
CA PRO A 42 -37.31 -10.70 -14.88
C PRO A 42 -36.99 -12.20 -14.86
N LEU A 43 -37.75 -12.93 -14.03
CA LEU A 43 -38.00 -14.36 -14.15
C LEU A 43 -39.36 -14.58 -14.86
N SER A 44 -39.40 -15.41 -15.89
CA SER A 44 -40.63 -15.77 -16.61
C SER A 44 -41.05 -17.20 -16.31
N SER A 45 -42.08 -17.36 -15.46
CA SER A 45 -42.79 -18.63 -15.25
C SER A 45 -43.98 -18.73 -16.20
N ALA A 46 -44.08 -19.81 -16.98
CA ALA A 46 -45.23 -20.10 -17.82
C ALA A 46 -46.04 -21.28 -17.26
N VAL A 47 -47.31 -21.04 -16.93
CA VAL A 47 -48.32 -22.06 -16.63
C VAL A 47 -49.24 -22.18 -17.85
N ALA A 48 -49.64 -23.39 -18.21
CA ALA A 48 -50.61 -23.65 -19.27
C ALA A 48 -51.65 -24.69 -18.80
N THR A 49 -52.87 -24.58 -19.32
CA THR A 49 -54.10 -25.14 -18.72
C THR A 49 -54.68 -26.32 -19.50
N ILE A 50 -55.48 -27.14 -18.82
CA ILE A 50 -56.16 -28.36 -19.30
C ILE A 50 -57.39 -28.03 -20.19
N PRO A 51 -57.61 -28.80 -21.27
CA PRO A 51 -58.93 -29.31 -21.67
C PRO A 51 -58.93 -30.87 -21.76
N VAL A 52 -59.86 -31.63 -21.16
CA VAL A 52 -61.28 -31.91 -21.52
C VAL A 52 -61.44 -33.01 -22.60
N ILE A 53 -62.46 -33.87 -22.45
CA ILE A 53 -62.62 -35.28 -22.90
C ILE A 53 -64.11 -35.48 -23.28
N PRO A 54 -64.56 -36.19 -24.37
CA PRO A 54 -64.37 -37.64 -24.68
C PRO A 54 -63.89 -37.90 -26.16
N HIS A 55 -64.06 -39.03 -26.89
CA HIS A 55 -64.92 -40.23 -26.81
C HIS A 55 -64.33 -41.52 -27.47
N ASN A 56 -65.13 -42.59 -27.46
CA ASN A 56 -64.98 -43.93 -28.09
C ASN A 56 -64.27 -44.05 -29.45
N SER A 57 -63.43 -45.10 -29.57
CA SER A 57 -63.69 -46.23 -30.50
C SER A 57 -62.89 -47.49 -30.12
N THR A 58 -63.31 -48.62 -30.69
CA THR A 58 -63.06 -50.02 -30.27
C THR A 58 -61.79 -50.68 -30.83
N VAL A 59 -61.23 -51.67 -30.09
CA VAL A 59 -60.17 -52.67 -30.45
C VAL A 59 -58.82 -52.09 -30.93
N ASP A 60 -57.65 -52.60 -30.50
CA ASP A 60 -57.22 -53.99 -30.75
C ASP A 60 -56.26 -54.57 -29.67
N ILE A 61 -55.96 -55.88 -29.76
CA ILE A 61 -55.26 -56.69 -28.75
C ILE A 61 -53.84 -57.06 -29.21
N SER A 62 -52.78 -56.46 -28.65
CA SER A 62 -51.43 -57.06 -28.76
C SER A 62 -50.38 -56.56 -27.74
N SER A 63 -49.37 -57.41 -27.50
CA SER A 63 -48.08 -57.09 -26.86
C SER A 63 -48.06 -56.60 -25.40
N LEU A 64 -48.42 -57.47 -24.45
CA LEU A 64 -47.88 -57.42 -23.08
C LEU A 64 -46.36 -57.71 -23.07
N ARG A 65 -45.53 -56.71 -23.40
CA ARG A 65 -44.07 -56.82 -23.25
C ARG A 65 -43.64 -56.42 -21.85
N PHE A 66 -43.42 -57.44 -21.00
CA PHE A 66 -42.71 -57.30 -19.74
C PHE A 66 -41.28 -56.77 -19.98
N PHE A 67 -41.08 -55.46 -19.81
CA PHE A 67 -39.74 -54.88 -19.70
C PHE A 67 -39.15 -55.19 -18.32
N SER A 68 -38.74 -56.45 -18.16
CA SER A 68 -37.97 -56.94 -17.02
C SER A 68 -36.73 -56.07 -16.82
N THR A 69 -36.64 -55.40 -15.68
CA THR A 69 -35.50 -54.54 -15.34
C THR A 69 -34.31 -55.40 -14.92
N SER A 70 -33.64 -55.97 -15.93
CA SER A 70 -32.43 -56.76 -15.77
C SER A 70 -31.34 -55.94 -15.08
N ARG A 71 -31.25 -56.10 -13.76
CA ARG A 71 -30.18 -55.57 -12.92
C ARG A 71 -28.88 -56.28 -13.32
N ARG A 72 -28.21 -55.75 -14.34
CA ARG A 72 -26.85 -56.18 -14.74
C ARG A 72 -25.99 -56.25 -13.48
N PRO A 73 -25.41 -57.42 -13.13
CA PRO A 73 -24.56 -57.51 -11.95
C PRO A 73 -23.36 -56.59 -12.13
N ALA A 74 -23.20 -55.62 -11.23
CA ALA A 74 -22.08 -54.70 -11.27
C ALA A 74 -20.79 -55.50 -11.04
N LYS A 75 -19.97 -55.64 -12.09
CA LYS A 75 -18.69 -56.35 -12.02
C LYS A 75 -17.85 -55.70 -10.90
N PRO A 76 -17.38 -56.45 -9.89
CA PRO A 76 -16.66 -55.87 -8.77
C PRO A 76 -15.38 -55.20 -9.29
N THR A 77 -15.29 -53.88 -9.09
CA THR A 77 -14.09 -53.12 -9.45
C THR A 77 -12.97 -53.52 -8.51
N LYS A 78 -11.86 -54.01 -9.08
CA LYS A 78 -10.66 -54.31 -8.31
C LYS A 78 -10.15 -52.99 -7.72
N VAL A 79 -10.29 -52.82 -6.40
CA VAL A 79 -9.86 -51.59 -5.73
C VAL A 79 -8.34 -51.56 -5.70
N ASP A 80 -7.74 -50.70 -6.52
CA ASP A 80 -6.29 -50.49 -6.52
C ASP A 80 -5.87 -49.71 -5.27
N ILE A 81 -5.65 -50.45 -4.18
CA ILE A 81 -5.22 -49.96 -2.87
C ILE A 81 -3.98 -49.07 -3.00
N GLY A 82 -3.03 -49.44 -3.88
CA GLY A 82 -1.83 -48.64 -4.15
C GLY A 82 -2.10 -47.29 -4.82
N ALA A 83 -3.08 -47.21 -5.73
CA ALA A 83 -3.49 -45.95 -6.34
C ALA A 83 -4.17 -45.04 -5.30
N ARG A 84 -5.05 -45.61 -4.46
CA ARG A 84 -5.73 -44.88 -3.37
C ARG A 84 -4.74 -44.39 -2.31
N ALA A 85 -3.71 -45.18 -1.98
CA ALA A 85 -2.65 -44.80 -1.03
C ALA A 85 -1.83 -43.59 -1.54
N ARG A 86 -1.37 -43.64 -2.80
CA ARG A 86 -0.69 -42.50 -3.45
C ARG A 86 -1.57 -41.25 -3.47
N GLN A 87 -2.87 -41.40 -3.72
CA GLN A 87 -3.83 -40.29 -3.72
C GLN A 87 -4.00 -39.63 -2.34
N MET A 88 -3.80 -40.35 -1.23
CA MET A 88 -3.81 -39.75 0.12
C MET A 88 -2.54 -38.94 0.39
N GLN A 89 -1.39 -39.43 -0.08
CA GLN A 89 -0.10 -38.74 0.07
C GLN A 89 -0.08 -37.42 -0.72
N THR A 90 -0.50 -37.44 -1.99
CA THR A 90 -0.55 -36.23 -2.82
C THR A 90 -1.53 -35.20 -2.28
N ARG A 91 -2.75 -35.60 -1.86
CA ARG A 91 -3.72 -34.67 -1.25
C ARG A 91 -3.14 -33.92 -0.04
N ARG A 92 -2.39 -34.61 0.83
CA ARG A 92 -1.72 -33.98 2.00
C ARG A 92 -0.64 -32.98 1.57
N LEU A 93 0.19 -33.36 0.58
CA LEU A 93 1.22 -32.47 0.03
C LEU A 93 0.60 -31.21 -0.59
N TRP A 94 -0.50 -31.33 -1.35
CA TRP A 94 -1.24 -30.19 -1.90
C TRP A 94 -1.83 -29.29 -0.80
N THR A 95 -2.37 -29.84 0.30
CA THR A 95 -2.83 -29.00 1.42
C THR A 95 -1.70 -28.25 2.12
N TYR A 96 -0.51 -28.86 2.26
CA TYR A 96 0.65 -28.16 2.84
C TYR A 96 1.24 -27.11 1.90
N ALA A 97 1.30 -27.39 0.60
CA ALA A 97 1.74 -26.42 -0.41
C ALA A 97 0.81 -25.20 -0.47
N LEU A 98 -0.51 -25.40 -0.40
CA LEU A 98 -1.49 -24.31 -0.34
C LEU A 98 -1.36 -23.51 0.96
N ALA A 99 -1.22 -24.16 2.11
CA ALA A 99 -1.03 -23.48 3.40
C ALA A 99 0.27 -22.65 3.42
N PHE A 100 1.39 -23.22 2.97
CA PHE A 100 2.68 -22.52 2.90
C PHE A 100 2.64 -21.35 1.90
N SER A 101 2.00 -21.52 0.75
CA SER A 101 1.76 -20.45 -0.23
C SER A 101 0.95 -19.29 0.38
N GLY A 102 -0.14 -19.59 1.09
CA GLY A 102 -0.94 -18.58 1.78
C GLY A 102 -0.15 -17.80 2.84
N ILE A 103 0.70 -18.48 3.61
CA ILE A 103 1.61 -17.85 4.59
C ILE A 103 2.65 -16.96 3.88
N ALA A 104 3.28 -17.45 2.81
CA ALA A 104 4.27 -16.69 2.06
C ALA A 104 3.66 -15.42 1.43
N VAL A 105 2.48 -15.53 0.81
CA VAL A 105 1.73 -14.38 0.28
C VAL A 105 1.36 -13.38 1.38
N PHE A 106 0.88 -13.85 2.54
CA PHE A 106 0.56 -12.98 3.67
C PHE A 106 1.79 -12.22 4.19
N VAL A 107 2.92 -12.90 4.38
CA VAL A 107 4.19 -12.27 4.79
C VAL A 107 4.65 -11.23 3.76
N THR A 108 4.58 -11.54 2.46
CA THR A 108 4.94 -10.58 1.40
C THR A 108 4.06 -9.32 1.43
N ILE A 109 2.75 -9.47 1.61
CA ILE A 109 1.81 -8.34 1.71
C ILE A 109 2.11 -7.49 2.96
N VAL A 110 2.35 -8.12 4.11
CA VAL A 110 2.69 -7.40 5.36
C VAL A 110 4.01 -6.65 5.23
N LEU A 111 5.04 -7.25 4.62
CA LEU A 111 6.33 -6.58 4.41
C LEU A 111 6.22 -5.39 3.45
N ASN A 112 5.44 -5.51 2.36
CA ASN A 112 5.19 -4.37 1.46
C ASN A 112 4.44 -3.24 2.20
N GLN A 113 3.35 -3.58 2.89
CA GLN A 113 2.54 -2.60 3.61
C GLN A 113 3.30 -1.90 4.75
N PHE A 114 4.32 -2.55 5.32
CA PHE A 114 5.21 -1.95 6.32
C PHE A 114 6.19 -0.95 5.68
N GLN A 115 6.75 -1.25 4.50
CA GLN A 115 7.63 -0.32 3.77
C GLN A 115 6.92 0.99 3.39
N ASP A 116 5.62 0.92 3.08
CA ASP A 116 4.77 2.09 2.83
C ASP A 116 4.53 2.99 4.06
N GLN A 117 4.81 2.49 5.27
CA GLN A 117 4.63 3.21 6.55
C GLN A 117 5.94 3.74 7.16
N LEU A 118 7.11 3.40 6.60
CA LEU A 118 8.40 3.87 7.10
C LEU A 118 8.69 5.30 6.62
N VAL A 119 8.50 6.27 7.52
CA VAL A 119 8.83 7.68 7.26
C VAL A 119 10.31 7.94 7.58
N PHE A 120 11.16 7.73 6.58
CA PHE A 120 12.60 8.01 6.67
C PHE A 120 12.90 9.51 6.75
N TYR A 121 13.99 9.87 7.42
CA TYR A 121 14.57 11.22 7.34
C TYR A 121 15.58 11.28 6.19
N VAL A 122 15.54 12.37 5.42
CA VAL A 122 16.26 12.49 4.14
C VAL A 122 16.65 13.94 3.91
N THR A 123 17.84 14.20 3.36
CA THR A 123 18.28 15.55 2.95
C THR A 123 17.72 15.94 1.58
N PRO A 124 17.68 17.23 1.21
CA PRO A 124 17.48 17.69 -0.16
C PRO A 124 18.29 16.93 -1.23
N THR A 125 19.57 16.64 -0.97
CA THR A 125 20.46 15.91 -1.89
C THR A 125 20.07 14.44 -2.01
N ASP A 126 20.01 13.73 -0.87
CA ASP A 126 19.61 12.32 -0.82
C ASP A 126 18.23 12.07 -1.44
N ALA A 127 17.29 13.01 -1.26
CA ALA A 127 15.92 12.89 -1.74
C ALA A 127 15.85 12.90 -3.27
N LEU A 128 16.69 13.74 -3.91
CA LEU A 128 16.81 13.81 -5.37
C LEU A 128 17.45 12.53 -5.94
N GLU A 129 18.52 12.04 -5.32
CA GLU A 129 19.18 10.78 -5.70
C GLU A 129 18.22 9.59 -5.56
N LYS A 130 17.52 9.48 -4.42
CA LYS A 130 16.53 8.43 -4.16
C LYS A 130 15.40 8.47 -5.20
N TYR A 131 14.84 9.64 -5.51
CA TYR A 131 13.82 9.82 -6.55
C TYR A 131 14.31 9.43 -7.95
N THR A 132 15.56 9.75 -8.29
CA THR A 132 16.18 9.37 -9.58
C THR A 132 16.37 7.85 -9.67
N SER A 133 16.74 7.20 -8.55
CA SER A 133 16.88 5.74 -8.50
C SER A 133 15.53 4.99 -8.60
N ASN A 134 14.49 5.53 -7.95
CA ASN A 134 13.18 4.93 -7.82
C ASN A 134 12.12 6.04 -7.63
N PRO A 135 11.15 6.22 -8.54
CA PRO A 135 10.03 7.15 -8.35
C PRO A 135 8.96 6.55 -7.41
N THR A 136 9.37 6.16 -6.19
CA THR A 136 8.49 5.52 -5.20
C THR A 136 7.56 6.54 -4.55
N LYS A 137 6.27 6.20 -4.41
CA LYS A 137 5.22 7.08 -3.88
C LYS A 137 5.16 7.08 -2.34
N ASN A 138 6.30 7.01 -1.67
CA ASN A 138 6.39 6.88 -0.21
C ASN A 138 6.49 8.27 0.44
N ARG A 139 5.90 8.42 1.63
CA ARG A 139 6.14 9.63 2.44
C ARG A 139 7.52 9.57 3.06
N PHE A 140 8.21 10.69 3.04
CA PHE A 140 9.46 10.85 3.78
C PHE A 140 9.52 12.25 4.40
N ARG A 141 10.44 12.40 5.36
CA ARG A 141 10.72 13.64 6.07
C ARG A 141 11.97 14.27 5.50
N LEU A 142 11.76 15.28 4.64
CA LEU A 142 12.83 16.12 4.13
C LEU A 142 13.30 17.04 5.26
N GLY A 143 14.51 16.83 5.75
CA GLY A 143 15.15 17.67 6.76
C GLY A 143 16.25 18.54 6.12
N GLY A 144 16.34 19.80 6.52
CA GLY A 144 17.34 20.74 6.01
C GLY A 144 17.18 22.13 6.62
N LEU A 145 17.88 23.12 6.06
CA LEU A 145 17.80 24.53 6.47
C LEU A 145 16.84 25.31 5.56
N VAL A 146 16.01 26.20 6.11
CA VAL A 146 15.19 27.13 5.30
C VAL A 146 16.09 28.23 4.73
N LEU A 147 16.09 28.44 3.42
CA LEU A 147 16.90 29.47 2.77
C LEU A 147 16.34 30.87 3.07
N GLU A 148 17.23 31.83 3.35
CA GLU A 148 16.88 33.24 3.63
C GLU A 148 16.29 33.97 2.42
N GLY A 149 15.24 34.76 2.65
CA GLY A 149 14.45 35.43 1.63
C GLY A 149 13.71 34.50 0.65
N SER A 150 13.58 33.21 0.97
CA SER A 150 12.96 32.21 0.07
C SER A 150 11.48 31.97 0.32
N VAL A 151 10.94 32.45 1.44
CA VAL A 151 9.53 32.22 1.82
C VAL A 151 8.62 33.17 1.04
N VAL A 152 7.79 32.58 0.17
CA VAL A 152 6.88 33.29 -0.73
C VAL A 152 5.43 32.87 -0.45
N TYR A 153 4.58 33.89 -0.29
CA TYR A 153 3.14 33.76 -0.16
C TYR A 153 2.50 34.21 -1.49
N PRO A 154 2.15 33.29 -2.41
CA PRO A 154 1.45 33.63 -3.64
C PRO A 154 0.01 34.08 -3.35
N GLU A 155 -0.31 35.35 -3.62
CA GLU A 155 -1.65 35.96 -3.42
C GLU A 155 -2.81 35.21 -4.14
N SER A 156 -2.48 34.33 -5.10
CA SER A 156 -3.44 33.55 -5.90
C SER A 156 -3.87 32.23 -5.25
N SER A 157 -3.16 31.72 -4.22
CA SER A 157 -3.46 30.42 -3.62
C SER A 157 -3.12 30.33 -2.11
N PRO A 158 -3.80 29.45 -1.34
CA PRO A 158 -3.44 29.16 0.05
C PRO A 158 -2.23 28.20 0.16
N GLU A 159 -1.36 28.17 -0.85
CA GLU A 159 -0.08 27.47 -0.82
C GLU A 159 1.01 28.43 -0.33
N MET A 160 2.02 27.91 0.35
CA MET A 160 3.23 28.64 0.74
C MET A 160 4.43 27.96 0.09
N GLU A 161 5.27 28.75 -0.56
CA GLU A 161 6.49 28.26 -1.21
C GLU A 161 7.71 28.65 -0.39
N PHE A 162 8.64 27.73 -0.18
CA PHE A 162 9.94 28.02 0.43
C PHE A 162 11.01 27.06 -0.08
N VAL A 163 12.28 27.44 0.03
CA VAL A 163 13.40 26.58 -0.38
C VAL A 163 14.04 25.97 0.85
N VAL A 164 14.21 24.65 0.84
CA VAL A 164 15.01 23.93 1.84
C VAL A 164 16.32 23.51 1.21
N THR A 165 17.44 23.84 1.87
CA THR A 165 18.80 23.59 1.41
C THR A 165 19.57 22.71 2.38
N ASP A 166 20.44 21.86 1.84
CA ASP A 166 21.44 21.09 2.58
C ASP A 166 22.86 21.68 2.38
N LEU A 167 22.92 22.98 2.06
CA LEU A 167 24.08 23.78 1.65
C LEU A 167 24.67 23.41 0.27
N ILE A 168 24.48 22.18 -0.22
CA ILE A 168 24.85 21.74 -1.57
C ILE A 168 23.67 21.91 -2.54
N THR A 169 22.58 21.21 -2.23
CA THR A 169 21.36 21.11 -3.05
C THR A 169 20.21 21.90 -2.43
N ASP A 170 19.47 22.62 -3.26
CA ASP A 170 18.31 23.40 -2.89
C ASP A 170 17.05 22.75 -3.50
N VAL A 171 16.01 22.52 -2.70
CA VAL A 171 14.73 21.92 -3.16
C VAL A 171 13.58 22.88 -2.86
N LEU A 172 12.74 23.13 -3.88
CA LEU A 172 11.51 23.91 -3.73
C LEU A 172 10.45 23.07 -3.00
N VAL A 173 9.96 23.59 -1.88
CA VAL A 173 8.86 23.03 -1.09
C VAL A 173 7.59 23.86 -1.32
N LYS A 174 6.50 23.18 -1.68
CA LYS A 174 5.13 23.72 -1.66
C LYS A 174 4.37 23.10 -0.49
N TYR A 175 3.91 23.93 0.44
CA TYR A 175 3.10 23.53 1.59
C TYR A 175 1.69 24.12 1.52
N GLN A 176 0.67 23.35 1.91
CA GLN A 176 -0.71 23.83 1.99
C GLN A 176 -1.15 23.92 3.46
N GLY A 177 -1.23 25.13 4.00
CA GLY A 177 -1.60 25.38 5.39
C GLY A 177 -0.84 26.57 5.98
N SER A 178 -1.09 26.87 7.26
CA SER A 178 -0.34 27.87 8.02
C SER A 178 0.97 27.29 8.54
N LEU A 179 2.10 27.90 8.21
CA LEU A 179 3.40 27.57 8.82
C LEU A 179 3.35 27.74 10.36
N PRO A 180 4.03 26.87 11.15
CA PRO A 180 4.11 27.04 12.60
C PRO A 180 4.80 28.35 12.99
N ASP A 181 4.49 28.90 14.17
CA ASP A 181 5.17 30.13 14.64
C ASP A 181 6.67 29.92 14.91
N LEU A 182 7.13 28.69 15.15
CA LEU A 182 8.56 28.36 15.22
C LEU A 182 9.23 28.25 13.83
N PHE A 183 8.52 28.50 12.74
CA PHE A 183 9.11 28.55 11.40
C PHE A 183 9.75 29.91 11.16
N ARG A 184 11.07 29.91 10.92
CA ARG A 184 11.88 31.09 10.61
C ARG A 184 12.91 30.71 9.55
N GLU A 185 13.28 31.66 8.71
CA GLU A 185 14.36 31.49 7.74
C GLU A 185 15.72 31.27 8.43
N GLY A 186 16.68 30.63 7.75
CA GLY A 186 18.00 30.26 8.28
C GLY A 186 18.01 29.09 9.27
N HIS A 187 16.85 28.65 9.77
CA HIS A 187 16.73 27.61 10.78
C HIS A 187 16.48 26.22 10.18
N SER A 188 16.75 25.18 10.98
CA SER A 188 16.42 23.80 10.64
C SER A 188 14.91 23.54 10.64
N VAL A 189 14.44 22.87 9.60
CA VAL A 189 13.05 22.43 9.45
C VAL A 189 13.02 20.96 9.04
N VAL A 190 11.97 20.25 9.47
CA VAL A 190 11.63 18.93 8.94
C VAL A 190 10.26 19.01 8.28
N VAL A 191 10.14 18.57 7.04
CA VAL A 191 8.92 18.64 6.22
C VAL A 191 8.49 17.24 5.81
N GLU A 192 7.27 16.82 6.14
CA GLU A 192 6.73 15.52 5.71
C GLU A 192 5.88 15.67 4.45
N GLY A 193 6.17 14.89 3.41
CA GLY A 193 5.52 15.02 2.11
C GLY A 193 5.97 13.99 1.06
N PHE A 194 5.80 14.36 -0.22
CA PHE A 194 6.19 13.57 -1.38
C PHE A 194 6.87 14.46 -2.43
N ILE A 195 7.87 13.94 -3.16
CA ILE A 195 8.32 14.57 -4.41
C ILE A 195 7.24 14.40 -5.48
N LYS A 196 7.02 15.45 -6.28
CA LYS A 196 6.25 15.42 -7.52
C LYS A 196 7.11 15.98 -8.66
N PRO A 197 7.04 15.42 -9.88
CA PRO A 197 7.61 16.08 -11.05
C PRO A 197 6.89 17.41 -11.31
N MET A 198 7.63 18.41 -11.75
CA MET A 198 7.10 19.70 -12.18
C MET A 198 6.59 19.60 -13.61
N THR A 199 5.51 18.84 -13.81
CA THR A 199 4.81 18.75 -15.10
C THR A 199 4.52 20.16 -15.63
N GLY A 200 5.00 20.47 -16.82
CA GLY A 200 5.34 21.84 -17.25
C GLY A 200 4.19 22.81 -17.55
N GLU A 201 3.01 22.62 -16.96
CA GLU A 201 1.82 23.45 -17.19
C GLU A 201 1.85 24.78 -16.41
N ILE A 202 2.76 24.94 -15.44
CA ILE A 202 3.03 26.23 -14.74
C ILE A 202 4.47 26.68 -15.03
N ARG A 203 4.77 26.95 -16.31
CA ARG A 203 6.00 27.66 -16.74
C ARG A 203 5.79 29.18 -16.91
N LYS A 204 4.58 29.65 -16.60
CA LYS A 204 4.11 31.03 -16.41
C LYS A 204 2.98 30.96 -15.34
N GLU A 205 2.70 31.96 -14.52
CA GLU A 205 3.28 33.31 -14.41
C GLU A 205 4.11 33.55 -13.13
N GLU A 206 5.02 34.53 -13.24
CA GLU A 206 5.57 35.42 -12.20
C GLU A 206 5.54 35.04 -10.70
N SER A 207 6.65 34.48 -10.20
CA SER A 207 7.17 34.83 -8.86
C SER A 207 8.57 35.46 -8.99
N ALA A 208 8.60 36.77 -9.28
CA ALA A 208 9.80 37.57 -9.52
C ALA A 208 10.54 37.97 -8.22
N LYS A 209 10.78 37.01 -7.32
CA LYS A 209 11.55 37.19 -6.08
C LYS A 209 12.42 35.97 -5.78
N LYS A 210 13.71 36.10 -6.06
CA LYS A 210 14.91 35.45 -5.47
C LYS A 210 14.90 33.96 -4.99
N VAL A 211 13.92 33.13 -5.35
CA VAL A 211 14.02 31.66 -5.27
C VAL A 211 15.30 31.23 -5.98
N SER A 212 16.12 30.37 -5.35
CA SER A 212 17.44 30.07 -5.90
C SER A 212 17.36 29.41 -7.28
N GLU A 213 18.27 29.81 -8.16
CA GLU A 213 18.34 29.31 -9.55
C GLU A 213 18.55 27.78 -9.56
N LYS A 214 19.31 27.27 -8.57
CA LYS A 214 19.47 25.84 -8.29
C LYS A 214 18.13 25.13 -8.09
N ALA A 215 17.27 25.62 -7.19
CA ALA A 215 15.98 25.00 -6.90
C ALA A 215 15.04 25.00 -8.12
N ARG A 216 15.12 26.04 -8.97
CA ARG A 216 14.35 26.13 -10.23
C ARG A 216 14.92 25.32 -11.38
N THR A 217 16.16 24.81 -11.27
CA THR A 217 16.79 23.94 -12.28
C THR A 217 16.33 22.48 -12.14
N LEU A 218 15.72 22.11 -11.00
CA LEU A 218 15.17 20.78 -10.78
C LEU A 218 13.74 20.69 -11.35
N ASP A 219 13.49 19.76 -12.28
CA ASP A 219 12.16 19.43 -12.82
C ASP A 219 11.24 18.72 -11.78
N CYS A 220 11.42 18.97 -10.48
CA CYS A 220 10.63 18.37 -9.40
C CYS A 220 10.51 19.31 -8.18
N TYR A 221 9.36 19.27 -7.51
CA TYR A 221 9.09 20.00 -6.28
C TYR A 221 8.64 19.05 -5.17
N PHE A 222 8.88 19.43 -3.91
CA PHE A 222 8.39 18.69 -2.76
C PHE A 222 7.01 19.20 -2.34
N SER A 223 6.02 18.33 -2.41
CA SER A 223 4.65 18.61 -1.97
C SER A 223 4.51 18.20 -0.51
N ALA A 224 4.60 19.19 0.37
CA ALA A 224 4.52 19.03 1.81
C ALA A 224 3.07 18.88 2.30
N SER A 225 2.88 17.97 3.26
CA SER A 225 1.63 17.80 4.02
C SER A 225 1.75 18.23 5.48
N ASP A 226 2.96 18.28 6.04
CA ASP A 226 3.21 18.79 7.39
C ASP A 226 4.60 19.47 7.46
N VAL A 227 4.72 20.48 8.33
CA VAL A 227 5.95 21.28 8.54
C VAL A 227 6.27 21.31 10.02
N LEU A 228 7.28 20.55 10.43
CA LEU A 228 7.76 20.45 11.80
C LEU A 228 8.92 21.42 12.00
N ALA A 229 8.59 22.66 12.36
CA ALA A 229 9.57 23.62 12.83
C ALA A 229 9.78 23.46 14.35
N LYS A 230 10.97 23.03 14.75
CA LYS A 230 11.42 23.00 16.15
C LYS A 230 12.88 23.48 16.19
N HIS A 231 13.11 24.61 16.85
CA HIS A 231 14.44 25.24 16.93
C HIS A 231 15.49 24.46 17.74
N ASP A 232 15.10 23.39 18.44
CA ASP A 232 16.04 22.51 19.13
C ASP A 232 16.88 21.72 18.10
N GLU A 233 18.19 21.97 18.04
CA GLU A 233 19.16 21.13 17.30
C GLU A 233 19.03 19.64 17.70
N LYS A 234 18.64 19.40 18.96
CA LYS A 234 18.32 18.09 19.55
C LYS A 234 17.17 17.34 18.87
N TYR A 235 16.34 18.01 18.05
CA TYR A 235 15.25 17.40 17.29
C TYR A 235 15.60 17.14 15.81
N MET A 236 16.70 17.69 15.29
CA MET A 236 17.16 17.33 13.95
C MET A 236 17.70 15.89 13.98
N PRO A 237 17.22 14.98 13.11
CA PRO A 237 17.67 13.58 13.11
C PRO A 237 19.16 13.51 12.80
N GLN A 238 19.87 12.60 13.47
CA GLN A 238 21.33 12.46 13.37
C GLN A 238 21.82 12.24 11.93
N GLU A 239 21.02 11.60 11.09
CA GLU A 239 21.28 11.36 9.67
C GLU A 239 21.42 12.69 8.88
N VAL A 240 20.47 13.61 9.06
CA VAL A 240 20.46 14.94 8.42
C VAL A 240 21.53 15.84 9.06
N ALA A 241 21.66 15.83 10.39
CA ALA A 241 22.67 16.63 11.08
C ALA A 241 24.09 16.30 10.60
N GLN A 242 24.44 15.01 10.54
CA GLN A 242 25.73 14.57 9.99
C GLN A 242 25.90 14.89 8.51
N ALA A 243 24.84 14.89 7.71
CA ALA A 243 24.93 15.25 6.30
C ALA A 243 25.22 16.74 6.11
N ILE A 244 24.52 17.61 6.84
CA ILE A 244 24.79 19.06 6.88
C ILE A 244 26.21 19.34 7.38
N GLU A 245 26.70 18.63 8.41
CA GLU A 245 28.09 18.73 8.86
C GLU A 245 29.11 18.33 7.79
N LYS A 246 28.92 17.17 7.14
CA LYS A 246 29.77 16.72 6.01
C LYS A 246 29.72 17.68 4.83
N ASN A 247 28.61 18.38 4.63
CA ASN A 247 28.47 19.38 3.58
C ASN A 247 29.15 20.70 3.96
N LYS A 248 29.11 21.12 5.23
CA LYS A 248 29.92 22.23 5.76
C LYS A 248 31.42 21.98 5.60
N THR A 249 31.93 20.78 5.92
CA THR A 249 33.37 20.49 5.76
C THR A 249 33.78 20.47 4.29
N LYS A 250 33.04 19.79 3.41
CA LYS A 250 33.30 19.83 1.95
C LYS A 250 33.33 21.25 1.38
N LEU A 251 32.42 22.12 1.83
CA LEU A 251 32.37 23.52 1.37
C LEU A 251 33.56 24.34 1.91
N ALA A 252 34.02 24.09 3.13
CA ALA A 252 35.22 24.71 3.68
C ALA A 252 36.51 24.20 2.98
N GLU A 253 36.61 22.89 2.71
CA GLU A 253 37.69 22.26 1.95
C GLU A 253 37.75 22.82 0.51
N ALA A 254 36.60 22.93 -0.17
CA ALA A 254 36.51 23.52 -1.51
C ALA A 254 36.88 25.01 -1.51
N ALA A 255 36.44 25.78 -0.52
CA ALA A 255 36.82 27.19 -0.38
C ALA A 255 38.33 27.36 -0.14
N ALA A 256 38.95 26.49 0.67
CA ALA A 256 40.39 26.48 0.90
C ALA A 256 41.19 26.11 -0.36
N ALA A 257 40.71 25.15 -1.15
CA ALA A 257 41.32 24.78 -2.44
C ALA A 257 41.26 25.94 -3.45
N VAL A 258 40.10 26.59 -3.60
CA VAL A 258 39.94 27.75 -4.49
C VAL A 258 40.80 28.94 -4.05
N ALA A 259 40.98 29.14 -2.75
CA ALA A 259 41.91 30.15 -2.23
C ALA A 259 43.38 29.84 -2.59
N ALA A 260 43.80 28.57 -2.47
CA ALA A 260 45.16 28.14 -2.82
C ALA A 260 45.49 28.27 -4.32
N GLU A 261 44.51 28.06 -5.20
CA GLU A 261 44.70 28.30 -6.65
C GLU A 261 44.75 29.81 -6.99
N GLY A 262 44.10 30.66 -6.20
CA GLY A 262 44.10 32.12 -6.41
C GLY A 262 45.42 32.83 -6.14
N GLU A 263 46.26 32.31 -5.24
CA GLU A 263 47.51 32.98 -4.82
C GLU A 263 48.66 32.81 -5.85
N ALA A 264 48.53 31.89 -6.81
CA ALA A 264 49.54 31.64 -7.85
C ALA A 264 49.59 32.71 -8.97
N ALA A 265 48.62 33.63 -9.03
CA ALA A 265 48.41 34.52 -10.19
C ALA A 265 49.01 35.93 -10.06
N THR A 266 49.67 36.29 -8.95
CA THR A 266 50.06 37.69 -8.66
C THR A 266 51.57 37.87 -8.43
N VAL A 267 52.39 37.66 -9.46
CA VAL A 267 53.84 37.93 -9.43
C VAL A 267 54.30 38.74 -10.65
N PRO A 268 54.39 40.07 -10.55
CA PRO A 268 54.98 40.94 -11.58
C PRO A 268 56.45 41.29 -11.27
N PRO A 269 57.39 40.89 -12.14
CA PRO A 269 58.52 41.77 -12.50
C PRO A 269 58.82 41.72 -14.02
N ASN A 270 59.19 42.81 -14.71
CA ASN A 270 59.35 44.22 -14.32
C ASN A 270 58.66 45.13 -15.35
#